data_AF-A0A0Q1A7E5-F1
#
_entry.id   AF-A0A0Q1A7E5-F1
#
_cell.length_a   1.000
_cell.length_b   1.000
_cell.length_c   1.000
_cell.angle_alpha   90.00
_cell.angle_beta   90.00
_cell.angle_gamma   90.00
#
_symmetry.space_group_name_H-M   'P 1'
#
loop_
_entity.id
_entity.type
_entity.pdbx_description
1 polymer ?
#
loop_
_entity_poly.entity_id
_entity_poly.type
_entity_poly.pdbx_seq_one_letter_code
_entity_poly.pdbx_strand_id
1 'polypeptide(L)' 'MPKHAENILADALELPPTARAELVENILSSFEFQGRDAINALWAQEAENRIDAFDRGKITSIPAKDIFNEIEKIK' A
#
# COMPACT_ATOMS: atom_id res chain seq x y z
N MET A 1 23.82 4.23 -1.53
CA MET A 1 23.26 2.85 -1.59
C MET A 1 24.36 1.96 -2.16
N PRO A 2 24.23 0.62 -2.28
CA PRO A 2 25.17 -0.13 -3.11
C PRO A 2 25.18 0.47 -4.51
N LYS A 3 26.35 0.68 -5.13
CA LYS A 3 26.48 1.29 -6.46
C LYS A 3 25.57 0.64 -7.52
N HIS A 4 25.33 -0.66 -7.37
CA HIS A 4 24.42 -1.41 -8.23
C HIS A 4 22.94 -1.00 -8.08
N ALA A 5 22.49 -0.71 -6.85
CA ALA A 5 21.11 -0.25 -6.60
C ALA A 5 20.85 1.15 -7.17
N GLU A 6 21.86 2.01 -7.21
CA GLU A 6 21.76 3.36 -7.80
C GLU A 6 21.54 3.29 -9.31
N ASN A 7 22.23 2.38 -10.00
CA ASN A 7 22.02 2.15 -11.43
C ASN A 7 20.63 1.56 -11.73
N ILE A 8 20.18 0.56 -10.96
CA ILE A 8 18.83 -0.02 -11.10
C ILE A 8 17.75 1.05 -10.92
N LEU A 9 17.93 1.94 -9.93
CA LEU A 9 17.00 3.03 -9.69
C LEU A 9 16.97 4.01 -10.87
N ALA A 10 18.14 4.37 -11.41
CA ALA A 10 18.21 5.26 -12.58
C ALA A 10 17.44 4.66 -13.77
N ASP A 11 17.70 3.40 -14.10
CA ASP A 11 17.03 2.70 -15.22
C ASP A 11 15.51 2.58 -14.98
N ALA A 12 15.09 2.26 -13.75
CA ALA A 12 13.67 2.16 -13.39
C ALA A 12 12.92 3.49 -13.51
N LEU A 13 13.59 4.62 -13.26
CA LEU A 13 12.98 5.95 -13.38
C LEU A 13 12.78 6.37 -14.84
N GLU A 14 13.54 5.82 -15.80
CA GLU A 14 13.35 6.06 -17.23
C GLU A 14 12.15 5.29 -17.82
N LEU A 15 11.63 4.29 -17.10
CA LEU A 15 10.48 3.51 -17.57
C LEU A 15 9.19 4.36 -17.65
N PRO A 16 8.30 4.05 -18.61
CA PRO A 16 6.93 4.56 -18.61
C PRO A 16 6.21 4.25 -17.28
N PRO A 17 5.26 5.09 -16.83
CA PRO A 17 4.62 4.93 -15.53
C PRO A 17 4.04 3.54 -15.25
N THR A 18 3.45 2.89 -16.25
CA THR A 18 2.86 1.55 -16.13
C THR A 18 3.92 0.47 -15.92
N ALA A 19 4.99 0.48 -16.72
CA ALA A 19 6.11 -0.46 -16.57
C ALA A 19 6.85 -0.26 -15.24
N ARG A 20 6.99 0.99 -14.79
CA ARG A 20 7.55 1.28 -13.46
C ARG A 20 6.67 0.74 -12.34
N ALA A 21 5.35 0.86 -12.44
CA ALA A 21 4.42 0.31 -11.44
C ALA A 21 4.51 -1.22 -11.38
N GLU A 22 4.56 -1.89 -12.53
CA GLU A 22 4.74 -3.35 -12.61
C GLU A 22 6.08 -3.80 -12.00
N LEU A 23 7.17 -3.07 -12.24
CA LEU A 23 8.46 -3.36 -11.62
C LEU A 23 8.40 -3.23 -10.09
N VAL A 24 7.76 -2.18 -9.58
CA VAL A 24 7.56 -1.99 -8.13
C VAL A 24 6.77 -3.16 -7.54
N GLU A 25 5.69 -3.60 -8.18
CA GLU A 25 4.89 -4.73 -7.73
C GLU A 25 5.72 -6.02 -7.63
N ASN A 26 6.51 -6.34 -8.67
CA ASN A 26 7.38 -7.52 -8.67
C ASN A 26 8.46 -7.47 -7.57
N ILE A 27 9.00 -6.29 -7.28
CA ILE A 27 9.96 -6.12 -6.18
C ILE A 27 9.25 -6.33 -4.84
N LEU A 28 8.07 -5.76 -4.65
CA LEU A 28 7.29 -5.92 -3.42
C LEU A 28 6.81 -7.36 -3.21
N SER A 29 6.50 -8.09 -4.28
CA SER A 29 6.15 -9.51 -4.19
C SER A 29 7.33 -10.37 -3.78
N SER A 30 8.56 -9.95 -4.05
CA SER A 30 9.76 -10.67 -3.59
C SER A 30 9.97 -10.58 -2.07
N PHE A 31 9.28 -9.67 -1.38
CA PHE A 31 9.37 -9.51 0.07
C PHE A 31 8.50 -10.57 0.75
N GLU A 32 8.87 -11.84 0.57
CA GLU A 32 8.30 -12.95 1.31
C GLU A 32 8.98 -13.05 2.66
N PHE A 33 8.24 -12.70 3.71
CA PHE A 33 8.69 -12.88 5.09
C PHE A 33 7.85 -13.96 5.78
N GLN A 34 8.47 -14.70 6.69
CA GLN A 34 7.79 -15.75 7.44
C GLN A 34 6.55 -15.20 8.14
N GLY A 35 5.39 -15.82 7.89
CA GLY A 35 4.11 -15.42 8.47
C GLY A 35 3.29 -14.45 7.63
N ARG A 36 3.70 -14.11 6.41
CA ARG A 36 2.92 -13.26 5.49
C ARG A 36 1.47 -13.74 5.31
N ASP A 37 1.26 -15.04 5.09
CA ASP A 37 -0.09 -15.60 4.97
C ASP A 37 -0.93 -15.43 6.24
N ALA A 38 -0.32 -15.64 7.41
CA ALA A 38 -0.99 -15.46 8.69
C ALA A 38 -1.36 -13.98 8.92
N ILE A 39 -0.45 -13.06 8.58
CA ILE A 39 -0.73 -11.61 8.65
C ILE A 39 -1.83 -11.25 7.66
N ASN A 40 -1.77 -11.70 6.40
CA ASN A 40 -2.80 -11.44 5.39
C ASN A 40 -4.18 -11.93 5.85
N ALA A 41 -4.25 -13.12 6.45
CA ALA A 41 -5.50 -13.63 7.01
C ALA A 41 -6.05 -12.75 8.16
N LEU A 42 -5.18 -12.28 9.05
CA LEU A 42 -5.57 -11.35 10.12
C LEU A 42 -6.05 -10.00 9.58
N TRP A 43 -5.39 -9.47 8.54
CA TRP A 43 -5.80 -8.22 7.89
C TRP A 43 -7.14 -8.35 7.19
N ALA A 44 -7.36 -9.46 6.47
CA ALA A 44 -8.65 -9.74 5.84
C ALA A 44 -9.77 -9.81 6.89
N GLN A 45 -9.55 -10.54 7.99
CA GLN A 45 -10.52 -10.63 9.09
C GLN A 45 -10.79 -9.27 9.73
N GLU A 46 -9.76 -8.45 9.96
CA GLU A 46 -9.93 -7.11 10.53
C GLU A 46 -10.68 -6.16 9.59
N ALA A 47 -10.46 -6.24 8.29
CA ALA A 47 -11.18 -5.46 7.30
C ALA A 47 -12.69 -5.77 7.34
N GLU A 48 -13.04 -7.07 7.33
CA GLU A 48 -14.43 -7.52 7.46
C GLU A 48 -15.02 -7.03 8.79
N ASN A 49 -14.33 -7.23 9.92
CA ASN A 49 -14.78 -6.79 11.24
C ASN A 49 -15.10 -5.29 11.29
N ARG A 50 -14.32 -4.44 10.61
CA ARG A 50 -14.53 -2.99 10.56
C ARG A 50 -15.74 -2.61 9.73
N ILE A 51 -15.95 -3.24 8.58
CA ILE A 51 -17.16 -3.06 7.76
C ILE A 51 -18.39 -3.41 8.61
N ASP A 52 -18.35 -4.58 9.24
CA ASP A 52 -19.39 -5.09 10.13
C ASP A 52 -19.69 -4.17 11.32
N ALA A 53 -18.65 -3.56 11.91
CA ALA A 53 -18.80 -2.60 12.99
C ALA A 53 -19.40 -1.28 12.49
N PHE A 54 -19.02 -0.82 11.31
CA PHE A 54 -19.55 0.39 10.69
C PHE A 54 -21.04 0.23 10.33
N ASP A 55 -21.40 -0.88 9.68
CA ASP A 55 -22.78 -1.17 9.29
C ASP A 55 -23.72 -1.29 10.49
N ARG A 56 -23.20 -1.78 11.63
CA ARG A 56 -23.92 -1.83 12.92
C ARG A 56 -23.88 -0.51 13.70
N GLY A 57 -23.26 0.54 13.18
CA GLY A 57 -23.13 1.84 13.83
C GLY A 57 -22.21 1.87 15.06
N LYS A 58 -21.35 0.86 15.25
CA LYS A 58 -20.39 0.77 16.36
C LYS A 58 -19.16 1.66 16.15
N ILE A 59 -18.84 1.98 14.90
CA ILE A 59 -17.77 2.92 14.53
C ILE A 59 -18.30 3.91 13.48
N THR A 60 -17.65 5.06 13.37
CA THR A 60 -17.99 6.11 12.40
C THR A 60 -16.93 6.19 11.29
N SER A 61 -17.34 6.65 10.11
CA SER A 61 -16.45 6.93 8.99
C SER A 61 -16.11 8.43 8.92
N ILE A 62 -14.94 8.74 8.38
CA ILE A 62 -14.59 10.10 7.96
C ILE A 62 -14.82 10.20 6.44
N PRO A 63 -15.48 11.26 5.94
CA PRO A 63 -15.62 11.46 4.51
C PRO A 63 -14.25 11.52 3.82
N ALA A 64 -14.09 10.77 2.71
CA ALA A 64 -12.82 10.69 1.99
C ALA A 64 -12.30 12.07 1.56
N LYS A 65 -13.19 12.99 1.19
CA LYS A 65 -12.85 14.37 0.83
C LYS A 65 -12.08 15.10 1.94
N ASP A 66 -12.46 14.89 3.19
CA ASP A 66 -11.83 15.57 4.32
C ASP A 66 -10.40 15.08 4.52
N ILE A 67 -10.15 13.79 4.33
CA ILE A 67 -8.82 13.19 4.35
C ILE A 67 -7.97 13.67 3.18
N PHE A 68 -8.51 13.70 1.95
CA PHE A 68 -7.76 14.19 0.80
C PHE A 68 -7.37 15.67 0.96
N ASN A 69 -8.28 16.50 1.46
CA ASN A 69 -7.97 17.90 1.77
C ASN A 69 -6.86 18.05 2.82
N GLU A 70 -6.76 17.13 3.80
CA GLU A 70 -5.69 17.14 4.80
C GLU A 70 -4.35 16.75 4.18
N ILE A 71 -4.31 15.68 3.39
CA ILE A 71 -3.10 15.22 2.70
C ILE A 71 -2.55 16.30 1.74
N GLU A 72 -3.43 16.99 1.01
CA GLU A 72 -3.04 18.04 0.07
C GLU A 72 -2.44 19.28 0.76
N LYS A 73 -2.80 19.56 2.03
CA LYS A 73 -2.21 20.65 2.81
C LYS A 73 -0.77 20.36 3.28
N ILE A 74 -0.34 19.10 3.24
CA ILE A 74 0.99 18.66 3.68
C ILE A 74 2.03 18.80 2.54
N LYS A 75 1.59 19.05 1.30
CA LYS A 75 2.47 19.42 0.19
C LYS A 75 2.84 20.90 0.22
#